data_AF-A0A533B376-F1
#
_entry.id   AF-A0A533B376-F1
#
_cell.length_a   1.000
_cell.length_b   1.000
_cell.length_c   1.000
_cell.angle_alpha   90.00
_cell.angle_beta   90.00
_cell.angle_gamma   90.00
#
_symmetry.space_group_name_H-M   'P 1'
#
loop_
_entity.id
_entity.type
_entity.pdbx_description
1 polymer ?
#
loop_
_entity_poly.entity_id
_entity_poly.type
_entity_poly.pdbx_seq_one_letter_code
_entity_poly.pdbx_strand_id
1 'polypeptide(L)'
;MCRFTEIVRHRDIVGRAVGQLAAVLNVPDLDYLRDTLLEGIRQRLVADLTGDAAAYRHAVFSSAAGVEEIANHLLIALGGTQLEQKTLGKKLADIRALAKDASSYFMTEKNLEHLTLLLGGIRNEVVHPDHGVPPKAELLALQAELASGLAMSFLHFAAKAIGAFVGPSGILLDVEVMASGPEENAGSWYFGFDGDSTGDFLADAFHGPDGEVKVAERSRMVRLVLDELVQLIRSENGNEGGVIFAEGDNLLFKGPFRPSLLAELQKRYHAQTGLTSSIGYGRGLREASIAMRLAKTRAGDSCVGVTIRGNSEEQPNKRMESTRAGS
;
A
#
# COMPACT_ATOMS: atom_id res chain seq x y z
N MET A 1 0.04 25.07 28.15
CA MET A 1 0.93 25.36 27.00
C MET A 1 1.25 24.12 26.14
N CYS A 2 1.28 22.88 26.68
CA CYS A 2 1.63 21.67 25.92
C CYS A 2 0.54 21.13 24.95
N ARG A 3 -0.75 21.35 25.22
CA ARG A 3 -1.87 20.72 24.47
C ARG A 3 -2.45 21.53 23.30
N PHE A 4 -2.22 22.85 23.25
CA PHE A 4 -2.57 23.63 22.04
C PHE A 4 -1.68 23.24 20.86
N THR A 5 -0.40 22.98 21.14
CA THR A 5 0.56 22.38 20.23
C THR A 5 0.12 21.00 19.75
N GLU A 6 -0.54 20.22 20.60
CA GLU A 6 -1.10 18.91 20.26
C GLU A 6 -2.28 19.02 19.28
N ILE A 7 -3.20 19.97 19.51
CA ILE A 7 -4.32 20.25 18.59
C ILE A 7 -3.80 20.72 17.22
N VAL A 8 -2.85 21.65 17.20
CA VAL A 8 -2.24 22.14 15.94
C VAL A 8 -1.53 21.00 15.21
N ARG A 9 -0.75 20.18 15.94
CA ARG A 9 -0.08 19.00 15.38
C ARG A 9 -1.09 18.01 14.79
N HIS A 10 -2.19 17.74 15.48
CA HIS A 10 -3.23 16.85 14.97
C HIS A 10 -3.94 17.43 13.75
N ARG A 11 -4.19 18.75 13.71
CA ARG A 11 -4.73 19.43 12.54
C ARG A 11 -3.86 19.22 11.30
N ASP A 12 -2.55 19.39 11.42
CA ASP A 12 -1.61 19.20 10.32
C ASP A 12 -1.48 17.72 9.90
N ILE A 13 -1.53 16.79 10.85
CA ILE A 13 -1.47 15.35 10.57
C ILE A 13 -2.75 14.89 9.86
N VAL A 14 -3.92 15.22 10.41
CA VAL A 14 -5.23 14.86 9.83
C VAL A 14 -5.37 15.52 8.46
N GLY A 15 -5.08 16.82 8.34
CA GLY A 15 -5.19 17.54 7.07
C GLY A 15 -4.34 16.90 5.96
N ARG A 16 -3.08 16.54 6.26
CA ARG A 16 -2.23 15.83 5.29
C ARG A 16 -2.76 14.45 4.93
N ALA A 17 -3.21 13.68 5.91
CA ALA A 17 -3.70 12.31 5.70
C ALA A 17 -5.01 12.29 4.89
N VAL A 18 -5.94 13.20 5.20
CA VAL A 18 -7.20 13.37 4.47
C VAL A 18 -6.92 13.88 3.05
N GLY A 19 -6.01 14.85 2.88
CA GLY A 19 -5.61 15.33 1.56
C GLY A 19 -4.98 14.24 0.69
N GLN A 20 -4.19 13.33 1.29
CA GLN A 20 -3.66 12.16 0.58
C GLN A 20 -4.79 11.23 0.13
N LEU A 21 -5.76 10.92 0.99
CA LEU A 21 -6.90 10.09 0.61
C LEU A 21 -7.75 10.75 -0.48
N ALA A 22 -8.03 12.05 -0.37
CA ALA A 22 -8.77 12.83 -1.35
C ALA A 22 -8.07 12.80 -2.73
N ALA A 23 -6.76 13.00 -2.76
CA ALA A 23 -5.95 12.92 -3.98
C ALA A 23 -5.95 11.51 -4.57
N VAL A 24 -5.84 10.47 -3.73
CA VAL A 24 -5.89 9.08 -4.17
C VAL A 24 -7.24 8.76 -4.79
N LEU A 25 -8.34 9.17 -4.18
CA LEU A 25 -9.69 8.86 -4.65
C LEU A 25 -10.24 9.87 -5.67
N ASN A 26 -9.46 10.89 -6.03
CA ASN A 26 -9.87 12.03 -6.86
C ASN A 26 -11.18 12.68 -6.38
N VAL A 27 -11.35 12.80 -5.06
CA VAL A 27 -12.50 13.47 -4.45
C VAL A 27 -12.07 14.90 -4.10
N PRO A 28 -12.78 15.93 -4.57
CA PRO A 28 -12.33 17.32 -4.45
C PRO A 28 -12.31 17.83 -3.01
N ASP A 29 -13.14 17.26 -2.14
CA ASP A 29 -13.24 17.68 -0.75
C ASP A 29 -13.66 16.52 0.18
N LEU A 30 -12.92 16.35 1.27
CA LEU A 30 -13.18 15.42 2.36
C LEU A 30 -13.25 16.16 3.71
N ASP A 31 -13.75 17.39 3.70
CA ASP A 31 -13.86 18.28 4.86
C ASP A 31 -14.70 17.65 5.98
N TYR A 32 -15.79 16.93 5.66
CA TYR A 32 -16.58 16.23 6.65
C TYR A 32 -15.76 15.16 7.41
N LEU A 33 -14.97 14.36 6.68
CA LEU A 33 -14.04 13.38 7.28
C LEU A 33 -13.01 14.07 8.15
N ARG A 34 -12.38 15.15 7.65
CA ARG A 34 -11.40 15.94 8.40
C ARG A 34 -11.99 16.46 9.71
N ASP A 35 -13.14 17.09 9.64
CA ASP A 35 -13.76 17.76 10.77
C ASP A 35 -14.25 16.74 11.81
N THR A 36 -14.73 15.58 11.37
CA THR A 36 -15.14 14.48 12.24
C THR A 36 -13.97 13.86 12.99
N LEU A 37 -12.83 13.63 12.32
CA LEU A 37 -11.61 13.14 12.97
C LEU A 37 -11.04 14.15 13.96
N LEU A 38 -11.02 15.44 13.59
CA LEU A 38 -10.58 16.50 14.49
C LEU A 38 -11.51 16.67 15.69
N GLU A 39 -12.81 16.50 15.51
CA GLU A 39 -13.77 16.52 16.59
C GLU A 39 -13.53 15.39 17.59
N GLY A 40 -13.24 14.17 17.11
CA GLY A 40 -12.88 13.05 17.99
C GLY A 40 -11.66 13.34 18.86
N ILE A 41 -10.61 13.88 18.24
CA ILE A 41 -9.38 14.28 18.95
C ILE A 41 -9.68 15.41 19.95
N ARG A 42 -10.46 16.41 19.54
CA ARG A 42 -10.83 17.54 20.40
C ARG A 42 -11.60 17.07 21.63
N GLN A 43 -12.60 16.20 21.46
CA GLN A 43 -13.40 15.67 22.56
C GLN A 43 -12.58 14.82 23.51
N ARG A 44 -11.63 14.01 23.00
CA ARG A 44 -10.68 13.28 23.84
C ARG A 44 -9.86 14.24 24.70
N LEU A 45 -9.29 15.28 24.09
CA LEU A 45 -8.46 16.25 24.82
C LEU A 45 -9.26 17.06 25.86
N VAL A 46 -10.53 17.36 25.57
CA VAL A 46 -11.45 17.97 26.55
C VAL A 46 -11.70 17.01 27.70
N ALA A 47 -12.00 15.75 27.41
CA ALA A 47 -12.22 14.72 28.43
C ALA A 47 -10.98 14.49 29.30
N ASP A 48 -9.77 14.50 28.71
CA ASP A 48 -8.49 14.43 29.44
C ASP A 48 -8.22 15.65 30.34
N LEU A 49 -8.98 16.74 30.19
CA LEU A 49 -8.91 17.91 31.05
C LEU A 49 -10.00 17.90 32.12
N THR A 50 -11.21 17.46 31.75
CA THR A 50 -12.40 17.58 32.59
C THR A 50 -12.74 16.29 33.34
N GLY A 51 -12.20 15.14 32.94
CA GLY A 51 -12.63 13.82 33.37
C GLY A 51 -14.04 13.44 32.88
N ASP A 52 -14.58 14.17 31.90
CA ASP A 52 -15.96 13.98 31.44
C ASP A 52 -16.10 12.70 30.60
N ALA A 53 -16.79 11.72 31.17
CA ALA A 53 -17.13 10.47 30.51
C ALA A 53 -17.95 10.66 29.23
N ALA A 54 -18.82 11.68 29.15
CA ALA A 54 -19.59 11.96 27.95
C ALA A 54 -18.69 12.44 26.80
N ALA A 55 -17.68 13.26 27.10
CA ALA A 55 -16.68 13.71 26.13
C ALA A 55 -15.80 12.53 25.63
N TYR A 56 -15.41 11.58 26.50
CA TYR A 56 -14.73 10.36 26.05
C TYR A 56 -15.59 9.52 25.12
N ARG A 57 -16.88 9.33 25.44
CA ARG A 57 -17.80 8.61 24.56
C ARG A 57 -17.95 9.31 23.20
N HIS A 58 -18.09 10.64 23.21
CA HIS A 58 -18.15 11.43 21.99
C HIS A 58 -16.88 11.27 21.14
N ALA A 59 -15.70 11.27 21.77
CA ALA A 59 -14.45 11.03 21.07
C ALA A 59 -14.41 9.67 20.34
N VAL A 60 -14.91 8.61 20.99
CA VAL A 60 -15.04 7.28 20.38
C VAL A 60 -16.03 7.31 19.21
N PHE A 61 -17.19 7.95 19.38
CA PHE A 61 -18.20 8.08 18.33
C PHE A 61 -17.70 8.81 17.10
N SER A 62 -17.04 9.96 17.29
CA SER A 62 -16.49 10.75 16.19
C SER A 62 -15.36 9.99 15.48
N SER A 63 -14.50 9.28 16.22
CA SER A 63 -13.46 8.43 15.62
C SER A 63 -14.06 7.30 14.78
N ALA A 64 -15.09 6.64 15.29
CA ALA A 64 -15.80 5.58 14.56
C ALA A 64 -16.55 6.11 13.33
N ALA A 65 -17.15 7.31 13.41
CA ALA A 65 -17.78 7.98 12.28
C ALA A 65 -16.75 8.35 11.20
N GLY A 66 -15.55 8.79 11.59
CA GLY A 66 -14.45 9.01 10.65
C GLY A 66 -14.01 7.73 9.93
N VAL A 67 -13.91 6.60 10.65
CA VAL A 67 -13.66 5.28 10.03
C VAL A 67 -14.78 4.89 9.07
N GLU A 68 -16.03 5.14 9.45
CA GLU A 68 -17.19 4.88 8.61
C GLU A 68 -17.14 5.68 7.31
N GLU A 69 -16.73 6.94 7.38
CA GLU A 69 -16.61 7.80 6.21
C GLU A 69 -15.46 7.38 5.29
N ILE A 70 -14.32 6.98 5.85
CA ILE A 70 -13.25 6.33 5.07
C ILE A 70 -13.83 5.11 4.35
N ALA A 71 -14.51 4.22 5.07
CA ALA A 71 -15.09 3.02 4.50
C ALA A 71 -16.14 3.32 3.41
N ASN A 72 -16.93 4.38 3.55
CA ASN A 72 -17.87 4.82 2.52
C ASN A 72 -17.12 5.17 1.23
N HIS A 73 -16.12 6.04 1.32
CA HIS A 73 -15.34 6.45 0.14
C HIS A 73 -14.61 5.28 -0.51
N LEU A 74 -14.07 4.34 0.28
CA LEU A 74 -13.47 3.13 -0.26
C LEU A 74 -14.49 2.29 -1.03
N LEU A 75 -15.67 2.05 -0.44
CA LEU A 75 -16.70 1.24 -1.10
C LEU A 75 -17.27 1.92 -2.34
N ILE A 76 -17.41 3.26 -2.36
CA ILE A 76 -17.79 4.03 -3.56
C ILE A 76 -16.75 3.83 -4.67
N ALA A 77 -15.46 4.00 -4.35
CA ALA A 77 -14.37 3.80 -5.30
C ALA A 77 -14.32 2.35 -5.83
N LEU A 78 -14.85 1.39 -5.07
CA LEU A 78 -14.98 -0.03 -5.42
C LEU A 78 -16.34 -0.37 -6.07
N GLY A 79 -17.17 0.61 -6.44
CA GLY A 79 -18.43 0.41 -7.16
C GLY A 79 -19.65 0.05 -6.29
N GLY A 80 -19.57 0.22 -4.97
CA GLY A 80 -20.69 0.00 -4.05
C GLY A 80 -21.76 1.10 -4.14
N THR A 81 -23.02 0.73 -4.37
CA THR A 81 -24.13 1.68 -4.62
C THR A 81 -25.17 1.78 -3.49
N GLN A 82 -25.06 0.99 -2.42
CA GLN A 82 -26.02 0.98 -1.30
C GLN A 82 -25.31 1.01 0.06
N LEU A 83 -24.76 2.16 0.44
CA LEU A 83 -23.96 2.31 1.65
C LEU A 83 -24.75 2.81 2.86
N GLU A 84 -25.78 3.62 2.64
CA GLU A 84 -26.59 4.24 3.70
C GLU A 84 -27.35 3.23 4.56
N GLN A 85 -27.68 2.06 4.01
CA GLN A 85 -28.40 1.00 4.71
C GLN A 85 -27.47 0.05 5.50
N LYS A 86 -26.15 0.23 5.40
CA LYS A 86 -25.16 -0.68 6.00
C LYS A 86 -24.61 -0.10 7.29
N THR A 87 -24.53 -0.93 8.33
CA THR A 87 -23.78 -0.59 9.54
C THR A 87 -22.28 -0.49 9.23
N LEU A 88 -21.53 0.23 10.07
CA LEU A 88 -20.07 0.24 10.03
C LEU A 88 -19.50 -1.19 9.96
N GLY A 89 -19.98 -2.10 10.80
CA GLY A 89 -19.53 -3.50 10.79
C GLY A 89 -19.76 -4.20 9.45
N LYS A 90 -20.89 -3.93 8.77
CA LYS A 90 -21.17 -4.48 7.44
C LYS A 90 -20.30 -3.84 6.35
N LYS A 91 -20.08 -2.52 6.39
CA LYS A 91 -19.16 -1.82 5.46
C LYS A 91 -17.74 -2.37 5.58
N LEU A 92 -17.25 -2.56 6.80
CA LEU A 92 -15.94 -3.14 7.08
C LEU A 92 -15.86 -4.62 6.65
N ALA A 93 -16.95 -5.39 6.78
CA ALA A 93 -17.02 -6.75 6.24
C ALA A 93 -16.97 -6.77 4.71
N ASP A 94 -17.63 -5.83 4.03
CA ASP A 94 -17.60 -5.76 2.57
C ASP A 94 -16.20 -5.37 2.06
N ILE A 95 -15.50 -4.44 2.73
CA ILE A 95 -14.09 -4.13 2.44
C ILE A 95 -13.20 -5.37 2.62
N ARG A 96 -13.44 -6.17 3.67
CA ARG A 96 -12.72 -7.44 3.88
C ARG A 96 -13.00 -8.47 2.79
N ALA A 97 -14.26 -8.62 2.37
CA ALA A 97 -14.63 -9.54 1.30
C ALA A 97 -13.97 -9.15 -0.03
N LEU A 98 -13.97 -7.85 -0.35
CA LEU A 98 -13.23 -7.33 -1.50
C LEU A 98 -11.73 -7.60 -1.39
N ALA A 99 -11.15 -7.45 -0.20
CA ALA A 99 -9.75 -7.82 0.03
C ALA A 99 -9.48 -9.32 -0.08
N LYS A 100 -10.49 -10.18 0.07
CA LYS A 100 -10.36 -11.64 -0.10
C LYS A 100 -10.43 -12.06 -1.56
N ASP A 101 -11.40 -11.51 -2.30
CA ASP A 101 -11.61 -11.85 -3.71
C ASP A 101 -10.60 -11.14 -4.62
N ALA A 102 -10.11 -9.97 -4.20
CA ALA A 102 -9.02 -9.21 -4.82
C ALA A 102 -7.73 -9.32 -3.99
N SER A 103 -7.48 -10.50 -3.38
CA SER A 103 -6.40 -10.82 -2.43
C SER A 103 -4.98 -10.48 -2.86
N SER A 104 -4.78 -10.12 -4.13
CA SER A 104 -3.49 -9.63 -4.62
C SER A 104 -3.16 -8.25 -4.04
N TYR A 105 -4.14 -7.37 -3.82
CA TYR A 105 -3.82 -5.97 -4.12
C TYR A 105 -3.61 -5.03 -2.93
N PHE A 106 -4.29 -5.18 -1.80
CA PHE A 106 -4.44 -4.00 -0.94
C PHE A 106 -4.14 -4.23 0.53
N MET A 107 -4.63 -5.32 1.09
CA MET A 107 -4.79 -5.46 2.52
C MET A 107 -4.90 -6.95 2.79
N THR A 108 -4.06 -7.52 3.65
CA THR A 108 -4.32 -8.91 4.06
C THR A 108 -5.65 -8.93 4.80
N GLU A 109 -6.53 -9.87 4.45
CA GLU A 109 -7.83 -10.06 5.11
C GLU A 109 -7.66 -10.04 6.65
N LYS A 110 -6.59 -10.69 7.13
CA LYS A 110 -6.18 -10.76 8.54
C LYS A 110 -5.91 -9.39 9.18
N ASN A 111 -5.18 -8.49 8.51
CA ASN A 111 -4.86 -7.18 9.08
C ASN A 111 -6.12 -6.31 9.18
N LEU A 112 -6.98 -6.37 8.17
CA LEU A 112 -8.28 -5.71 8.22
C LEU A 112 -9.20 -6.32 9.26
N GLU A 113 -9.24 -7.64 9.37
CA GLU A 113 -10.04 -8.33 10.38
C GLU A 113 -9.69 -7.85 11.79
N HIS A 114 -8.42 -7.85 12.17
CA HIS A 114 -8.02 -7.38 13.50
C HIS A 114 -8.38 -5.91 13.73
N LEU A 115 -8.12 -5.03 12.76
CA LEU A 115 -8.42 -3.60 12.87
C LEU A 115 -9.93 -3.34 13.00
N THR A 116 -10.73 -4.06 12.22
CA THR A 116 -12.19 -3.89 12.16
C THR A 116 -12.89 -4.50 13.38
N LEU A 117 -12.41 -5.64 13.87
CA LEU A 117 -12.91 -6.25 15.11
C LEU A 117 -12.63 -5.36 16.33
N LEU A 118 -11.41 -4.81 16.44
CA LEU A 118 -11.05 -3.97 17.56
C LEU A 118 -11.84 -2.65 17.58
N LEU A 119 -11.93 -1.96 16.43
CA LEU A 119 -12.75 -0.74 16.31
C LEU A 119 -14.24 -1.01 16.60
N GLY A 120 -14.77 -2.13 16.07
CA GLY A 120 -16.14 -2.55 16.33
C GLY A 120 -16.40 -2.85 17.80
N GLY A 121 -15.48 -3.56 18.46
CA GLY A 121 -15.54 -3.86 19.89
C GLY A 121 -15.58 -2.60 20.75
N ILE A 122 -14.63 -1.68 20.54
CA ILE A 122 -14.55 -0.41 21.30
C ILE A 122 -15.84 0.41 21.15
N ARG A 123 -16.36 0.56 19.92
CA ARG A 123 -17.61 1.28 19.67
C ARG A 123 -18.78 0.61 20.39
N ASN A 124 -18.90 -0.71 20.28
CA ASN A 124 -20.02 -1.45 20.84
C ASN A 124 -20.03 -1.42 22.37
N GLU A 125 -18.88 -1.55 23.02
CA GLU A 125 -18.75 -1.44 24.49
C GLU A 125 -19.17 -0.06 25.00
N VAL A 126 -18.88 1.01 24.24
CA VAL A 126 -19.29 2.38 24.60
C VAL A 126 -20.79 2.61 24.39
N VAL A 127 -21.40 2.00 23.38
CA VAL A 127 -22.84 2.11 23.07
C VAL A 127 -23.68 1.26 24.02
N HIS A 128 -23.20 0.06 24.33
CA HIS A 128 -23.89 -0.96 25.12
C HIS A 128 -22.98 -1.39 26.28
N PRO A 129 -22.80 -0.54 27.31
CA PRO A 129 -22.01 -0.92 28.47
C PRO A 129 -22.63 -2.14 29.14
N ASP A 130 -21.82 -3.19 29.33
CA ASP A 130 -22.25 -4.43 29.97
C ASP A 130 -22.87 -4.15 31.36
N HIS A 131 -24.06 -4.72 31.58
CA HIS A 131 -24.69 -4.88 32.89
C HIS A 131 -24.86 -3.61 33.74
N GLY A 132 -25.17 -2.46 33.14
CA GLY A 132 -25.66 -1.28 33.88
C GLY A 132 -24.63 -0.63 34.82
N VAL A 133 -23.36 -1.03 34.74
CA VAL A 133 -22.25 -0.39 35.44
C VAL A 133 -21.60 0.61 34.47
N PRO A 134 -21.57 1.91 34.78
CA PRO A 134 -20.88 2.88 33.94
C PRO A 134 -19.40 2.49 33.84
N PRO A 135 -18.82 2.42 32.63
CA PRO A 135 -17.40 2.12 32.48
C PRO A 135 -16.57 3.15 33.24
N LYS A 136 -15.51 2.69 33.92
CA LYS A 136 -14.60 3.56 34.66
C LYS A 136 -14.03 4.62 33.71
N ALA A 137 -13.90 5.86 34.20
CA ALA A 137 -13.37 6.98 33.39
C ALA A 137 -12.00 6.66 32.77
N GLU A 138 -11.15 5.93 33.48
CA GLU A 138 -9.84 5.45 32.98
C GLU A 138 -9.98 4.50 31.78
N LEU A 139 -10.96 3.58 31.81
CA LEU A 139 -11.22 2.66 30.70
C LEU A 139 -11.77 3.41 29.49
N LEU A 140 -12.67 4.38 29.71
CA LEU A 140 -13.19 5.25 28.65
C LEU A 140 -12.07 6.10 28.02
N ALA A 141 -11.12 6.57 28.82
CA ALA A 141 -9.96 7.31 28.33
C ALA A 141 -9.10 6.44 27.41
N LEU A 142 -8.78 5.21 27.83
CA LEU A 142 -8.05 4.23 27.02
C LEU A 142 -8.80 3.88 25.72
N GLN A 143 -10.12 3.66 25.80
CA GLN A 143 -10.96 3.38 24.64
C GLN A 143 -10.98 4.57 23.65
N ALA A 144 -11.06 5.81 24.14
CA ALA A 144 -11.04 7.01 23.30
C ALA A 144 -9.69 7.24 22.62
N GLU A 145 -8.58 7.01 23.34
CA GLU A 145 -7.24 7.05 22.78
C GLU A 145 -7.04 5.99 21.70
N LEU A 146 -7.44 4.74 21.99
CA LEU A 146 -7.32 3.62 21.07
C LEU A 146 -8.19 3.83 19.82
N ALA A 147 -9.44 4.30 19.97
CA ALA A 147 -10.32 4.60 18.84
C ALA A 147 -9.71 5.68 17.92
N SER A 148 -9.17 6.76 18.51
CA SER A 148 -8.53 7.85 17.75
C SER A 148 -7.29 7.34 17.00
N GLY A 149 -6.44 6.56 17.67
CA GLY A 149 -5.23 5.97 17.09
C GLY A 149 -5.53 4.99 15.96
N LEU A 150 -6.57 4.15 16.13
CA LEU A 150 -7.01 3.20 15.12
C LEU A 150 -7.64 3.91 13.91
N ALA A 151 -8.44 4.96 14.12
CA ALA A 151 -9.00 5.76 13.03
C ALA A 151 -7.91 6.40 12.17
N MET A 152 -6.89 6.99 12.80
CA MET A 152 -5.74 7.57 12.10
C MET A 152 -4.90 6.51 11.39
N SER A 153 -4.68 5.36 12.03
CA SER A 153 -3.96 4.25 11.42
C SER A 153 -4.69 3.72 10.20
N PHE A 154 -6.02 3.60 10.28
CA PHE A 154 -6.86 3.17 9.17
C PHE A 154 -6.85 4.17 8.01
N LEU A 155 -6.90 5.48 8.30
CA LEU A 155 -6.78 6.53 7.27
C LEU A 155 -5.45 6.44 6.52
N HIS A 156 -4.34 6.38 7.25
CA HIS A 156 -3.01 6.26 6.65
C HIS A 156 -2.84 4.97 5.87
N PHE A 157 -3.37 3.87 6.41
CA PHE A 157 -3.37 2.58 5.75
C PHE A 157 -4.17 2.64 4.45
N ALA A 158 -5.41 3.14 4.46
CA ALA A 158 -6.25 3.29 3.29
C ALA A 158 -5.58 4.16 2.21
N ALA A 159 -5.09 5.35 2.57
CA ALA A 159 -4.44 6.24 1.62
C ALA A 159 -3.20 5.60 0.95
N LYS A 160 -2.35 4.90 1.72
CA LYS A 160 -1.12 4.28 1.21
C LYS A 160 -1.36 2.97 0.46
N ALA A 161 -2.22 2.11 0.98
CA ALA A 161 -2.50 0.81 0.40
C ALA A 161 -3.20 0.96 -0.95
N ILE A 162 -4.17 1.87 -1.02
CA ILE A 162 -5.05 2.03 -2.18
C ILE A 162 -4.39 2.91 -3.24
N GLY A 163 -3.61 3.91 -2.83
CA GLY A 163 -2.98 4.88 -3.74
C GLY A 163 -2.14 4.26 -4.87
N ALA A 164 -1.55 3.08 -4.66
CA ALA A 164 -0.76 2.41 -5.70
C ALA A 164 -1.62 1.83 -6.84
N PHE A 165 -2.93 1.71 -6.66
CA PHE A 165 -3.84 1.06 -7.61
C PHE A 165 -5.01 1.94 -8.00
N VAL A 166 -4.92 3.25 -7.76
CA VAL A 166 -5.89 4.19 -8.28
C VAL A 166 -5.34 4.85 -9.54
N GLY A 167 -6.14 4.85 -10.59
CA GLY A 167 -5.90 5.57 -11.83
C GLY A 167 -5.81 7.09 -11.60
N PRO A 168 -5.27 7.86 -12.55
CA PRO A 168 -5.32 9.32 -12.51
C PRO A 168 -6.73 9.89 -12.34
N SER A 169 -7.76 9.12 -12.72
CA SER A 169 -9.17 9.49 -12.61
C SER A 169 -9.79 9.28 -11.22
N GLY A 170 -9.07 8.68 -10.26
CA GLY A 170 -9.63 8.27 -8.95
C GLY A 170 -10.33 6.92 -8.96
N ILE A 171 -10.37 6.24 -10.10
CA ILE A 171 -10.99 4.93 -10.26
C ILE A 171 -9.95 3.83 -10.00
N LEU A 172 -10.35 2.79 -9.27
CA LEU A 172 -9.49 1.63 -9.05
C LEU A 172 -9.09 1.00 -10.39
N LEU A 173 -7.81 0.67 -10.52
CA LEU A 173 -7.29 -0.04 -11.68
C LEU A 173 -7.83 -1.47 -11.66
N ASP A 174 -8.38 -1.92 -12.79
CA ASP A 174 -8.68 -3.33 -13.01
C ASP A 174 -7.38 -4.06 -13.35
N VAL A 175 -6.73 -4.59 -12.31
CA VAL A 175 -5.46 -5.29 -12.44
C VAL A 175 -5.73 -6.79 -12.59
N GLU A 176 -5.10 -7.39 -13.60
CA GLU A 176 -5.11 -8.82 -13.85
C GLU A 176 -3.70 -9.38 -13.70
N VAL A 177 -3.54 -10.42 -12.87
CA VAL A 177 -2.29 -11.18 -12.78
C VAL A 177 -2.21 -12.14 -13.96
N MET A 178 -1.11 -12.06 -14.70
CA MET A 178 -0.86 -12.90 -15.86
C MET A 178 -0.56 -14.34 -15.42
N ALA A 179 -1.40 -15.30 -15.81
CA ALA A 179 -1.23 -16.71 -15.45
C ALA A 179 -0.01 -17.37 -16.12
N SER A 180 0.31 -16.98 -17.36
CA SER A 180 1.31 -17.66 -18.21
C SER A 180 2.47 -16.75 -18.65
N GLY A 181 2.52 -15.50 -18.15
CA GLY A 181 3.34 -14.45 -18.74
C GLY A 181 2.94 -14.11 -20.19
N PRO A 182 3.55 -13.10 -20.81
CA PRO A 182 3.36 -12.81 -22.23
C PRO A 182 4.13 -13.79 -23.11
N GLU A 183 3.84 -13.77 -24.41
CA GLU A 183 4.65 -14.47 -25.41
C GLU A 183 6.12 -14.00 -25.33
N GLU A 184 7.04 -14.96 -25.47
CA GLU A 184 8.47 -14.69 -25.37
C GLU A 184 8.91 -13.71 -26.48
N ASN A 185 9.70 -12.70 -26.11
CA ASN A 185 10.13 -11.61 -26.99
C ASN A 185 8.99 -10.74 -27.57
N ALA A 186 7.75 -10.81 -27.03
CA ALA A 186 6.63 -9.99 -27.50
C ALA A 186 6.69 -8.54 -26.99
N GLY A 187 7.51 -7.72 -27.66
CA GLY A 187 7.72 -6.31 -27.38
C GLY A 187 8.46 -6.06 -26.06
N SER A 188 8.57 -4.77 -25.67
CA SER A 188 9.26 -4.39 -24.44
C SER A 188 8.34 -4.37 -23.22
N TRP A 189 8.92 -4.74 -22.09
CA TRP A 189 8.32 -4.78 -20.76
C TRP A 189 9.27 -4.13 -19.76
N TYR A 190 8.71 -3.65 -18.65
CA TYR A 190 9.46 -3.18 -17.49
C TYR A 190 9.49 -4.28 -16.45
N PHE A 191 10.65 -4.47 -15.83
CA PHE A 191 10.91 -5.50 -14.84
C PHE A 191 11.55 -4.86 -13.62
N GLY A 192 10.84 -4.91 -12.49
CA GLY A 192 11.44 -4.70 -11.18
C GLY A 192 12.04 -6.00 -10.67
N PHE A 193 13.15 -5.88 -9.96
CA PHE A 193 13.81 -6.93 -9.20
C PHE A 193 14.14 -6.36 -7.83
N ASP A 194 13.90 -7.14 -6.78
CA ASP A 194 14.14 -6.73 -5.40
C ASP A 194 14.50 -7.95 -4.56
N GLY A 195 15.64 -7.87 -3.84
CA GLY A 195 16.06 -8.92 -2.91
C GLY A 195 15.10 -9.07 -1.74
N ASP A 196 14.77 -10.30 -1.37
CA ASP A 196 13.92 -10.55 -0.21
C ASP A 196 14.75 -10.54 1.08
N SER A 197 14.25 -9.87 2.11
CA SER A 197 14.86 -9.83 3.45
C SER A 197 16.32 -9.35 3.53
N THR A 198 16.79 -8.55 2.56
CA THR A 198 18.15 -7.99 2.57
C THR A 198 18.42 -7.15 3.82
N GLY A 199 17.41 -6.42 4.31
CA GLY A 199 17.51 -5.63 5.54
C GLY A 199 17.82 -6.51 6.76
N ASP A 200 17.07 -7.59 6.95
CA ASP A 200 17.28 -8.56 8.03
C ASP A 200 18.64 -9.25 7.87
N PHE A 201 19.01 -9.61 6.64
CA PHE A 201 20.33 -10.16 6.33
C PHE A 201 21.48 -9.23 6.73
N LEU A 202 21.34 -7.91 6.62
CA LEU A 202 22.37 -6.98 7.11
C LEU A 202 22.28 -6.81 8.64
N ALA A 203 21.08 -6.68 9.19
CA ALA A 203 20.85 -6.47 10.62
C ALA A 203 21.35 -7.65 11.48
N ASP A 204 21.23 -8.88 10.99
CA ASP A 204 21.73 -10.07 11.66
C ASP A 204 23.24 -10.02 11.90
N ALA A 205 24.00 -9.29 11.07
CA ALA A 205 25.44 -9.14 11.25
C ALA A 205 25.80 -8.17 12.39
N PHE A 206 24.86 -7.37 12.90
CA PHE A 206 25.15 -6.34 13.91
C PHE A 206 25.44 -6.90 15.31
N HIS A 207 25.02 -8.14 15.59
CA HIS A 207 24.98 -8.67 16.96
C HIS A 207 26.21 -9.52 17.35
N GLY A 208 27.26 -9.56 16.52
CA GLY A 208 28.46 -10.38 16.75
C GLY A 208 29.72 -9.57 17.08
N PRO A 209 30.77 -10.21 17.64
CA PRO A 209 32.04 -9.56 17.97
C PRO A 209 32.77 -8.98 16.74
N ASP A 210 32.47 -9.49 15.54
CA ASP A 210 33.02 -9.02 14.25
C ASP A 210 31.96 -8.30 13.39
N GLY A 211 31.00 -7.61 14.03
CA GLY A 211 29.82 -7.08 13.34
C GLY A 211 30.15 -6.16 12.18
N GLU A 212 31.08 -5.22 12.36
CA GLU A 212 31.49 -4.29 11.29
C GLU A 212 32.06 -5.03 10.06
N VAL A 213 32.93 -6.01 10.28
CA VAL A 213 33.53 -6.81 9.20
C VAL A 213 32.47 -7.60 8.46
N LYS A 214 31.56 -8.27 9.18
CA LYS A 214 30.48 -9.06 8.59
C LYS A 214 29.48 -8.20 7.82
N VAL A 215 29.16 -7.00 8.30
CA VAL A 215 28.31 -6.05 7.58
C VAL A 215 28.97 -5.61 6.29
N ALA A 216 30.26 -5.28 6.32
CA ALA A 216 31.01 -4.90 5.13
C ALA A 216 31.06 -6.04 4.10
N GLU A 217 31.29 -7.28 4.55
CA GLU A 217 31.28 -8.47 3.69
C GLU A 217 29.92 -8.72 3.05
N ARG A 218 28.84 -8.69 3.83
CA ARG A 218 27.46 -8.88 3.36
C ARG A 218 27.04 -7.78 2.39
N SER A 219 27.34 -6.52 2.71
CA SER A 219 27.07 -5.39 1.81
C SER A 219 27.83 -5.50 0.49
N ARG A 220 29.11 -5.92 0.54
CA ARG A 220 29.91 -6.15 -0.67
C ARG A 220 29.33 -7.28 -1.52
N MET A 221 28.86 -8.37 -0.89
CA MET A 221 28.25 -9.51 -1.57
C MET A 221 26.98 -9.07 -2.35
N VAL A 222 26.09 -8.31 -1.71
CA VAL A 222 24.88 -7.76 -2.37
C VAL A 222 25.25 -6.87 -3.56
N ARG A 223 26.25 -6.00 -3.40
CA ARG A 223 26.72 -5.12 -4.49
C ARG A 223 27.27 -5.93 -5.66
N LEU A 224 28.16 -6.88 -5.39
CA LEU A 224 28.80 -7.69 -6.42
C LEU A 224 27.78 -8.51 -7.22
N VAL A 225 26.79 -9.11 -6.54
CA VAL A 225 25.75 -9.85 -7.26
C VAL A 225 24.90 -8.90 -8.10
N LEU A 226 24.54 -7.70 -7.60
CA LEU A 226 23.76 -6.75 -8.38
C LEU A 226 24.51 -6.29 -9.63
N ASP A 227 25.81 -6.01 -9.51
CA ASP A 227 26.67 -5.67 -10.65
C ASP A 227 26.68 -6.80 -11.69
N GLU A 228 26.74 -8.05 -11.26
CA GLU A 228 26.66 -9.21 -12.16
C GLU A 228 25.30 -9.32 -12.85
N LEU A 229 24.20 -9.13 -12.12
CA LEU A 229 22.85 -9.13 -12.70
C LEU A 229 22.71 -8.03 -13.78
N VAL A 230 23.25 -6.83 -13.52
CA VAL A 230 23.29 -5.73 -14.49
C VAL A 230 24.03 -6.12 -15.76
N GLN A 231 25.19 -6.77 -15.65
CA GLN A 231 25.95 -7.21 -16.82
C GLN A 231 25.20 -8.29 -17.60
N LEU A 232 24.57 -9.24 -16.91
CA LEU A 232 23.76 -10.29 -17.54
C LEU A 232 22.57 -9.71 -18.32
N ILE A 233 21.86 -8.74 -17.73
CA ILE A 233 20.74 -8.06 -18.41
C ILE A 233 21.21 -7.34 -19.67
N ARG A 234 22.35 -6.64 -19.59
CA ARG A 234 22.94 -5.91 -20.72
C ARG A 234 23.42 -6.84 -21.83
N SER A 235 24.04 -7.98 -21.49
CA SER A 235 24.50 -8.95 -22.48
C SER A 235 23.34 -9.60 -23.22
N GLU A 236 22.24 -9.89 -22.51
CA GLU A 236 21.08 -10.55 -23.08
C GLU A 236 20.20 -9.60 -23.91
N ASN A 237 19.97 -8.37 -23.43
CA ASN A 237 19.06 -7.43 -24.11
C ASN A 237 19.73 -6.50 -25.14
N GLY A 238 21.06 -6.56 -25.27
CA GLY A 238 21.82 -5.70 -26.18
C GLY A 238 21.58 -4.21 -25.92
N ASN A 239 21.57 -3.38 -26.98
CA ASN A 239 21.35 -1.94 -26.87
C ASN A 239 19.87 -1.53 -26.71
N GLU A 240 18.92 -2.47 -26.83
CA GLU A 240 17.47 -2.17 -26.88
C GLU A 240 16.78 -2.23 -25.49
N GLY A 241 17.44 -2.84 -24.51
CA GLY A 241 16.92 -2.97 -23.13
C GLY A 241 17.88 -2.40 -22.09
N GLY A 242 17.57 -1.20 -21.59
CA GLY A 242 18.39 -0.51 -20.60
C GLY A 242 18.03 -0.90 -19.18
N VAL A 243 19.06 -1.20 -18.37
CA VAL A 243 18.96 -1.06 -16.92
C VAL A 243 18.72 0.43 -16.62
N ILE A 244 17.58 0.74 -16.01
CA ILE A 244 17.14 2.10 -15.68
C ILE A 244 17.78 2.52 -14.35
N PHE A 245 17.76 1.64 -13.35
CA PHE A 245 18.53 1.81 -12.12
C PHE A 245 18.91 0.45 -11.53
N ALA A 246 19.98 0.44 -10.75
CA ALA A 246 20.42 -0.70 -9.95
C ALA A 246 21.14 -0.17 -8.71
N GLU A 247 20.48 -0.22 -7.55
CA GLU A 247 20.99 0.34 -6.30
C GLU A 247 20.58 -0.55 -5.12
N GLY A 248 21.52 -0.80 -4.20
CA GLY A 248 21.29 -1.71 -3.07
C GLY A 248 21.03 -3.14 -3.53
N ASP A 249 19.81 -3.64 -3.28
CA ASP A 249 19.26 -4.92 -3.72
C ASP A 249 18.14 -4.77 -4.76
N ASN A 250 17.91 -3.53 -5.22
CA ASN A 250 16.84 -3.18 -6.12
C ASN A 250 17.37 -2.92 -7.54
N LEU A 251 16.65 -3.41 -8.54
CA LEU A 251 16.97 -3.20 -9.95
C LEU A 251 15.71 -2.99 -10.77
N LEU A 252 15.78 -2.08 -11.74
CA LEU A 252 14.73 -1.87 -12.73
C LEU A 252 15.35 -1.86 -14.12
N PHE A 253 14.79 -2.66 -15.02
CA PHE A 253 15.21 -2.69 -16.41
C PHE A 253 14.03 -2.77 -17.37
N LYS A 254 14.29 -2.41 -18.62
CA LYS A 254 13.36 -2.57 -19.73
C LYS A 254 13.94 -3.58 -20.72
N GLY A 255 13.11 -4.48 -21.26
CA GLY A 255 13.57 -5.46 -22.24
C GLY A 255 12.46 -6.36 -22.77
N PRO A 256 12.76 -7.28 -23.70
CA PRO A 256 11.86 -8.35 -24.07
C PRO A 256 11.57 -9.28 -22.89
N PHE A 257 10.37 -9.86 -22.86
CA PHE A 257 10.06 -10.92 -21.90
C PHE A 257 10.81 -12.20 -22.25
N ARG A 258 11.64 -12.67 -21.31
CA ARG A 258 12.44 -13.89 -21.43
C ARG A 258 12.42 -14.65 -20.10
N PRO A 259 11.58 -15.68 -19.95
CA PRO A 259 11.46 -16.44 -18.70
C PRO A 259 12.80 -17.00 -18.20
N SER A 260 13.64 -17.45 -19.13
CA SER A 260 14.97 -17.99 -18.84
C SER A 260 15.89 -16.97 -18.17
N LEU A 261 15.91 -15.73 -18.65
CA LEU A 261 16.67 -14.63 -18.04
C LEU A 261 16.15 -14.36 -16.63
N LEU A 262 14.82 -14.22 -16.45
CA LEU A 262 14.24 -13.91 -15.13
C LEU A 262 14.58 -14.99 -14.09
N ALA A 263 14.47 -16.27 -14.46
CA ALA A 263 14.86 -17.38 -13.60
C ALA A 263 16.36 -17.38 -13.28
N GLU A 264 17.21 -17.07 -14.27
CA GLU A 264 18.66 -16.99 -14.07
C GLU A 264 19.05 -15.83 -13.15
N LEU A 265 18.34 -14.69 -13.20
CA LEU A 265 18.55 -13.57 -12.26
C LEU A 265 18.31 -14.01 -10.81
N GLN A 266 17.15 -14.64 -10.54
CA GLN A 266 16.82 -15.11 -9.19
C GLN A 266 17.81 -16.16 -8.70
N LYS A 267 18.19 -17.10 -9.58
CA LYS A 267 19.16 -18.15 -9.28
C LYS A 267 20.53 -17.59 -8.93
N ARG A 268 21.05 -16.61 -9.69
CA ARG A 268 22.36 -15.98 -9.41
C ARG A 268 22.33 -15.19 -8.11
N TYR A 269 21.24 -14.46 -7.86
CA TYR A 269 21.06 -13.75 -6.60
C TYR A 269 21.13 -14.71 -5.41
N HIS A 270 20.37 -15.80 -5.47
CA HIS A 270 20.35 -16.82 -4.43
C HIS A 270 21.69 -17.52 -4.25
N ALA A 271 22.37 -17.88 -5.34
CA ALA A 271 23.64 -18.58 -5.28
C ALA A 271 24.75 -17.77 -4.57
N GLN A 272 24.74 -16.44 -4.69
CA GLN A 272 25.76 -15.60 -4.07
C GLN A 272 25.39 -15.12 -2.68
N THR A 273 24.11 -14.79 -2.44
CA THR A 273 23.67 -14.17 -1.18
C THR A 273 23.04 -15.15 -0.21
N GLY A 274 22.56 -16.30 -0.69
CA GLY A 274 21.69 -17.21 0.05
C GLY A 274 20.25 -16.70 0.22
N LEU A 275 19.92 -15.51 -0.29
CA LEU A 275 18.61 -14.88 -0.19
C LEU A 275 17.75 -15.19 -1.41
N THR A 276 16.43 -15.06 -1.29
CA THR A 276 15.52 -15.12 -2.45
C THR A 276 15.35 -13.74 -3.05
N SER A 277 14.66 -13.66 -4.20
CA SER A 277 14.34 -12.38 -4.81
C SER A 277 12.97 -12.42 -5.48
N SER A 278 12.33 -11.26 -5.54
CA SER A 278 11.04 -11.04 -6.15
C SER A 278 11.20 -10.26 -7.46
N ILE A 279 10.49 -10.67 -8.51
CA ILE A 279 10.43 -10.02 -9.81
C ILE A 279 8.99 -9.67 -10.15
N GLY A 280 8.78 -8.45 -10.62
CA GLY A 280 7.48 -7.90 -10.98
C GLY A 280 7.56 -7.22 -12.32
N TYR A 281 6.67 -7.54 -13.25
CA TYR A 281 6.74 -7.01 -14.61
C TYR A 281 5.39 -6.56 -15.20
N GLY A 282 5.49 -5.63 -16.15
CA GLY A 282 4.34 -5.00 -16.81
C GLY A 282 4.75 -4.22 -18.08
N ARG A 283 3.78 -3.77 -18.88
CA ARG A 283 4.02 -2.93 -20.07
C ARG A 283 4.43 -1.50 -19.70
N GLY A 284 4.04 -1.03 -18.52
CA GLY A 284 4.45 0.25 -17.96
C GLY A 284 5.06 0.15 -16.55
N LEU A 285 5.69 1.24 -16.10
CA LEU A 285 6.29 1.33 -14.76
C LEU A 285 5.27 1.11 -13.63
N ARG A 286 4.03 1.57 -13.82
CA ARG A 286 2.94 1.38 -12.86
C ARG A 286 2.60 -0.10 -12.68
N GLU A 287 2.45 -0.82 -13.79
CA GLU A 287 2.20 -2.27 -13.78
C GLU A 287 3.37 -3.02 -13.14
N ALA A 288 4.62 -2.69 -13.51
CA ALA A 288 5.80 -3.29 -12.88
C ALA A 288 5.84 -3.03 -11.36
N SER A 289 5.52 -1.81 -10.91
CA SER A 289 5.46 -1.47 -9.47
C SER A 289 4.37 -2.25 -8.73
N ILE A 290 3.19 -2.39 -9.34
CA ILE A 290 2.11 -3.21 -8.80
C ILE A 290 2.55 -4.67 -8.72
N ALA A 291 3.06 -5.23 -9.83
CA ALA A 291 3.54 -6.60 -9.90
C ALA A 291 4.62 -6.91 -8.85
N MET A 292 5.53 -5.97 -8.60
CA MET A 292 6.56 -6.10 -7.55
C MET A 292 5.96 -6.24 -6.16
N ARG A 293 4.95 -5.44 -5.83
CA ARG A 293 4.24 -5.54 -4.55
C ARG A 293 3.56 -6.91 -4.44
N LEU A 294 2.95 -7.39 -5.51
CA LEU A 294 2.31 -8.72 -5.55
C LEU A 294 3.35 -9.83 -5.33
N ALA A 295 4.49 -9.75 -6.01
CA ALA A 295 5.56 -10.74 -5.90
C ALA A 295 6.02 -10.88 -4.43
N LYS A 296 6.24 -9.76 -3.73
CA LYS A 296 6.65 -9.78 -2.33
C LYS A 296 5.59 -10.37 -1.37
N THR A 297 4.30 -10.23 -1.68
CA THR A 297 3.24 -10.82 -0.82
C THR A 297 3.17 -12.35 -0.90
N ARG A 298 3.78 -12.98 -1.93
CA ARG A 298 3.80 -14.44 -2.11
C ARG A 298 4.94 -15.14 -1.36
N ALA A 299 5.34 -14.59 -0.20
CA ALA A 299 6.42 -15.08 0.65
C ALA A 299 7.83 -15.03 0.02
N GLY A 300 8.04 -14.18 -1.00
CA GLY A 300 9.32 -14.05 -1.72
C GLY A 300 9.47 -15.09 -2.85
N ASP A 301 10.66 -15.12 -3.46
CA ASP A 301 11.04 -16.06 -4.53
C ASP A 301 9.99 -16.18 -5.66
N SER A 302 9.48 -15.06 -6.13
CA SER A 302 8.36 -15.09 -7.07
C SER A 302 8.55 -14.13 -8.23
N CYS A 303 8.00 -14.52 -9.39
CA CYS A 303 7.99 -13.72 -10.60
C CYS A 303 6.53 -13.50 -11.02
N VAL A 304 6.07 -12.25 -10.99
CA VAL A 304 4.66 -11.91 -11.22
C VAL A 304 4.55 -10.91 -12.36
N GLY A 305 3.66 -11.19 -13.31
CA GLY A 305 3.27 -10.26 -14.36
C GLY A 305 1.89 -9.70 -14.10
N VAL A 306 1.67 -8.42 -14.42
CA VAL A 306 0.33 -7.83 -14.38
C VAL A 306 0.02 -7.02 -15.63
N THR A 307 -1.27 -6.90 -15.92
CA THR A 307 -1.81 -5.93 -16.88
C THR A 307 -2.95 -5.14 -16.26
N ILE A 308 -3.08 -3.87 -16.66
CA ILE A 308 -4.22 -3.03 -16.30
C ILE A 308 -5.22 -3.04 -17.46
N ARG A 309 -6.43 -3.55 -17.24
CA ARG A 309 -7.52 -3.52 -18.22
C ARG A 309 -8.07 -2.09 -18.35
N GLY A 310 -8.25 -1.63 -19.59
CA GLY A 310 -8.87 -0.33 -19.89
C GLY A 310 -7.92 0.83 -20.19
N ASN A 311 -6.59 0.66 -20.08
CA ASN A 311 -5.63 1.69 -20.48
C ASN A 311 -5.30 1.60 -21.99
N SER A 312 -6.26 2.04 -22.81
CA SER A 312 -6.15 2.12 -24.27
C SER A 312 -5.69 3.51 -24.73
N GLU A 313 -4.69 4.09 -24.09
CA GLU A 313 -3.98 5.30 -24.53
C GLU A 313 -2.51 5.05 -24.16
N GLU A 314 -1.51 4.94 -25.03
CA GLU A 314 -1.22 5.65 -26.28
C GLU A 314 -0.53 4.68 -27.27
N GLN A 315 -1.11 4.47 -28.46
CA GLN A 315 -0.29 4.15 -29.63
C GLN A 315 -0.07 5.46 -30.40
N PRO A 316 1.17 5.92 -30.65
CA PRO A 316 1.39 7.06 -31.50
C PRO A 316 0.92 6.72 -32.91
N ASN A 317 -0.04 7.50 -33.38
CA ASN A 317 -0.75 7.37 -34.64
C ASN A 317 0.22 7.39 -35.84
N LYS A 318 0.73 6.24 -36.27
CA LYS A 318 1.35 6.08 -37.59
C LYS A 318 0.25 5.99 -38.65
N ARG A 319 -0.31 7.13 -39.04
CA ARG A 319 -1.02 7.29 -40.32
C ARG A 319 -1.23 8.76 -40.63
N MET A 320 -0.42 9.26 -41.56
CA MET A 320 -0.77 10.10 -42.71
C MET A 320 0.39 11.02 -43.05
N GLU A 321 1.32 10.53 -43.87
CA GLU A 321 2.04 11.35 -44.85
C GLU A 321 2.50 10.44 -46.00
N SER A 322 1.54 10.02 -46.82
CA SER A 322 1.79 9.45 -48.14
C SER A 322 0.74 9.98 -49.11
N THR A 323 0.76 11.29 -49.37
CA THR A 323 0.16 11.86 -50.59
C THR A 323 0.62 13.29 -50.78
N ARG A 324 1.77 13.46 -51.44
CA ARG A 324 2.05 14.60 -52.33
C ARG A 324 3.20 14.23 -53.27
N ALA A 325 2.85 13.38 -54.23
CA ALA A 325 3.53 13.30 -55.51
C ALA A 325 2.44 13.10 -56.56
N GLY A 326 2.32 14.04 -57.50
CA GLY A 326 1.52 13.89 -58.71
C GLY A 326 0.33 14.84 -58.83
N SER A 327 0.61 16.10 -59.18
CA SER A 327 -0.02 16.85 -60.29
C SER A 327 0.54 18.27 -60.30
#